data_AF-A0A2Z6MVH7-F1
#
_entry.id   AF-A0A2Z6MVH7-F1
#
_cell.length_a   1.000
_cell.length_b   1.000
_cell.length_c   1.000
_cell.angle_alpha   90.00
_cell.angle_beta   90.00
_cell.angle_gamma   90.00
#
_symmetry.space_group_name_H-M   'P 1'
#
loop_
_entity.id
_entity.type
_entity.pdbx_description
1 polymer ?
#
loop_
_entity_poly.entity_id
_entity_poly.type
_entity_poly.pdbx_seq_one_letter_code
_entity_poly.pdbx_strand_id
1 'polypeptide(L)'
;MVVQEPNLLHVGNGDVLVDDGGRKQHNQEQEQEQQSYFDPSAPPPFKIAEIRAAIPKHCWIKNPWFSLCYVLRDLFIVTALIAAAIHFNNWIFWPIYWISQGTMFWALFVLGHDCGHGSFSNSAILNSVVGHFLHSSILVPYHGWRISHRTHHQNHGHVEKDESWVPIFIMWLDFVTYMHHHGYNQKLPWYRGNVR
;
A
#
# COMPACT_ATOMS: atom_id res chain seq x y z
N MET A 1 -16.84 -83.13 22.40
CA MET A 1 -18.10 -83.89 22.42
C MET A 1 -19.06 -83.10 23.30
N VAL A 2 -20.17 -82.62 22.73
CA VAL A 2 -21.46 -82.30 23.41
C VAL A 2 -21.39 -81.21 24.49
N VAL A 3 -21.74 -79.96 24.16
CA VAL A 3 -23.09 -79.36 24.34
C VAL A 3 -23.59 -79.43 25.79
N GLN A 4 -23.76 -78.26 26.43
CA GLN A 4 -24.88 -77.97 27.32
C GLN A 4 -24.92 -76.44 27.65
N GLU A 5 -25.81 -75.70 27.01
CA GLU A 5 -26.48 -74.52 27.60
C GLU A 5 -27.71 -75.07 28.37
N PRO A 6 -28.17 -74.49 29.50
CA PRO A 6 -29.15 -73.40 29.38
C PRO A 6 -29.30 -72.41 30.57
N ASN A 7 -29.99 -71.28 30.28
CA ASN A 7 -30.92 -70.49 31.13
C ASN A 7 -30.36 -69.67 32.32
N LEU A 8 -30.83 -68.47 32.68
CA LEU A 8 -31.76 -67.43 32.19
C LEU A 8 -31.71 -66.37 33.32
N LEU A 9 -31.77 -65.05 33.05
CA LEU A 9 -32.54 -64.07 33.86
C LEU A 9 -32.49 -62.64 33.25
N HIS A 10 -33.62 -62.26 32.64
CA HIS A 10 -34.33 -60.96 32.64
C HIS A 10 -33.60 -59.58 32.49
N VAL A 11 -33.90 -58.96 31.34
CA VAL A 11 -34.19 -57.54 30.97
C VAL A 11 -33.82 -56.38 31.93
N GLY A 12 -33.08 -55.40 31.40
CA GLY A 12 -33.09 -54.01 31.84
C GLY A 12 -32.45 -53.06 30.81
N ASN A 13 -33.24 -52.14 30.24
CA ASN A 13 -32.80 -51.08 29.32
C ASN A 13 -31.73 -50.17 29.97
N GLY A 14 -30.68 -49.83 29.21
CA GLY A 14 -29.68 -48.85 29.61
C GLY A 14 -29.18 -48.09 28.38
N ASP A 15 -29.42 -46.79 28.37
CA ASP A 15 -29.20 -45.87 27.27
C ASP A 15 -27.72 -45.73 26.90
N VAL A 16 -27.42 -45.70 25.59
CA VAL A 16 -26.10 -45.35 25.07
C VAL A 16 -25.90 -43.85 25.30
N LEU A 17 -25.07 -43.49 26.28
CA LEU A 17 -24.60 -42.11 26.46
C LEU A 17 -23.73 -41.73 25.25
N VAL A 18 -24.31 -41.00 24.30
CA VAL A 18 -23.57 -40.35 23.22
C VAL A 18 -22.75 -39.22 23.84
N ASP A 19 -21.42 -39.29 23.72
CA ASP A 19 -20.50 -38.24 24.17
C ASP A 19 -20.69 -36.96 23.33
N ASP A 20 -21.54 -36.07 23.84
CA ASP A 20 -21.79 -34.73 23.30
C ASP A 20 -20.59 -33.77 23.48
N GLY A 21 -19.54 -34.20 24.20
CA GLY A 21 -18.34 -33.42 24.47
C GLY A 21 -17.46 -33.24 23.22
N GLY A 22 -17.21 -34.32 22.47
CA GLY A 22 -16.39 -34.28 21.26
C GLY A 22 -17.00 -33.44 20.13
N ARG A 23 -18.33 -33.41 20.01
CA ARG A 23 -19.04 -32.59 19.01
C ARG A 23 -18.96 -31.09 19.31
N LYS A 24 -19.00 -30.72 20.60
CA LYS A 24 -18.87 -29.32 21.03
C LYS A 24 -17.44 -28.81 20.88
N GLN A 25 -16.44 -29.63 21.20
CA GLN A 25 -15.03 -29.27 20.98
C GLN A 25 -14.70 -29.12 19.51
N HIS A 26 -15.14 -30.05 18.65
CA HIS A 26 -14.90 -29.97 17.21
C HIS A 26 -15.58 -28.75 16.57
N ASN A 27 -16.80 -28.41 17.00
CA ASN A 27 -17.49 -27.20 16.52
C ASN A 27 -16.80 -25.92 17.02
N GLN A 28 -16.28 -25.91 18.26
CA GLN A 28 -15.54 -24.75 18.80
C GLN A 28 -14.18 -24.54 18.10
N GLU A 29 -13.47 -25.62 17.78
CA GLU A 29 -12.23 -25.57 17.02
C GLU A 29 -12.49 -25.08 15.58
N GLN A 30 -13.54 -25.57 14.91
CA GLN A 30 -13.93 -25.11 13.57
C GLN A 30 -14.38 -23.64 13.56
N GLU A 31 -15.14 -23.19 14.55
CA GLU A 31 -15.54 -21.78 14.69
C GLU A 31 -14.31 -20.88 14.94
N GLN A 32 -13.35 -21.32 15.75
CA GLN A 32 -12.09 -20.60 15.96
C GLN A 32 -11.21 -20.57 14.70
N GLU A 33 -11.16 -21.66 13.93
CA GLU A 33 -10.38 -21.75 12.69
C GLU A 33 -10.99 -20.87 11.58
N GLN A 34 -12.32 -20.80 11.50
CA GLN A 34 -13.03 -19.91 10.59
C GLN A 34 -12.92 -18.43 11.01
N GLN A 35 -12.79 -18.15 12.31
CA GLN A 35 -12.49 -16.81 12.85
C GLN A 35 -11.02 -16.41 12.66
N SER A 36 -10.12 -17.37 12.42
CA SER A 36 -8.69 -17.15 12.16
C SER A 36 -8.35 -16.90 10.68
N TYR A 37 -9.30 -17.11 9.74
CA TYR A 37 -9.06 -16.87 8.33
C TYR A 37 -9.22 -15.38 7.97
N PHE A 38 -8.10 -14.68 7.81
CA PHE A 38 -8.10 -13.31 7.28
C PHE A 38 -8.24 -13.35 5.75
N ASP A 39 -9.39 -12.93 5.23
CA ASP A 39 -9.57 -12.67 3.80
C ASP A 39 -9.03 -11.25 3.46
N PRO A 40 -7.91 -11.12 2.74
CA PRO A 40 -7.35 -9.82 2.38
C PRO A 40 -8.22 -9.04 1.38
N SER A 41 -9.16 -9.72 0.70
CA SER A 41 -10.04 -9.12 -0.31
C SER A 41 -11.33 -8.57 0.29
N ALA A 42 -11.67 -8.97 1.53
CA ALA A 42 -12.84 -8.48 2.22
C ALA A 42 -12.67 -6.98 2.56
N PRO A 43 -13.75 -6.18 2.50
CA PRO A 43 -13.68 -4.80 2.93
C PRO A 43 -13.30 -4.73 4.41
N PRO A 44 -12.52 -3.73 4.84
CA PRO A 44 -12.14 -3.59 6.23
C PRO A 44 -13.39 -3.45 7.11
N PRO A 45 -13.35 -3.92 8.36
CA PRO A 45 -14.50 -3.90 9.28
C PRO A 45 -14.82 -2.50 9.83
N PHE A 46 -14.29 -1.44 9.22
CA PHE A 46 -14.46 -0.05 9.60
C PHE A 46 -14.64 0.84 8.37
N LYS A 47 -15.35 1.95 8.53
CA LYS A 47 -15.54 2.95 7.47
C LYS A 47 -14.47 4.03 7.56
N ILE A 48 -14.15 4.66 6.42
CA ILE A 48 -13.20 5.78 6.37
C ILE A 48 -13.62 6.95 7.30
N ALA A 49 -14.93 7.11 7.53
CA ALA A 49 -15.48 8.12 8.44
C ALA A 49 -15.09 7.86 9.90
N GLU A 50 -15.04 6.60 10.32
CA GLU A 50 -14.67 6.20 11.69
C GLU A 50 -13.19 6.48 11.93
N ILE A 51 -12.33 6.18 10.95
CA ILE A 51 -10.91 6.54 11.00
C ILE A 51 -10.74 8.05 11.12
N ARG A 52 -11.45 8.83 10.30
CA ARG A 52 -11.39 10.30 10.36
C ARG A 52 -11.86 10.87 11.69
N ALA A 53 -12.86 10.24 12.32
CA ALA A 53 -13.36 10.62 13.63
C ALA A 53 -12.37 10.31 14.77
N ALA A 54 -11.55 9.27 14.61
CA ALA A 54 -10.50 8.90 15.57
C ALA A 54 -9.31 9.88 15.55
N ILE A 55 -9.09 10.61 14.46
CA ILE A 55 -7.97 11.56 14.33
C ILE A 55 -8.27 12.84 15.15
N PRO A 56 -7.38 13.26 16.08
CA PRO A 56 -7.56 14.46 16.88
C PRO A 56 -7.83 15.72 16.04
N LYS A 57 -8.71 16.60 16.53
CA LYS A 57 -9.12 17.83 15.82
C LYS A 57 -7.95 18.74 15.44
N HIS A 58 -6.90 18.78 16.27
CA HIS A 58 -5.73 19.63 16.03
C HIS A 58 -4.90 19.17 14.81
N CYS A 59 -4.95 17.89 14.43
CA CYS A 59 -4.26 17.37 13.24
C CYS A 59 -4.86 17.88 11.93
N TRP A 60 -6.09 18.42 11.95
CA TRP A 60 -6.76 18.99 10.78
C TRP A 60 -6.47 20.47 10.57
N ILE A 61 -5.78 21.13 11.51
CA ILE A 61 -5.47 22.54 11.45
C ILE A 61 -4.25 22.76 10.57
N LYS A 62 -4.48 23.32 9.38
CA LYS A 62 -3.41 23.71 8.45
C LYS A 62 -2.94 25.12 8.76
N ASN A 63 -1.64 25.30 8.92
CA ASN A 63 -1.05 26.62 9.14
C ASN A 63 -0.24 27.05 7.90
N PRO A 64 -0.78 27.95 7.05
CA PRO A 64 -0.14 28.34 5.80
C PRO A 64 1.18 29.08 6.04
N TRP A 65 1.37 29.74 7.19
CA TRP A 65 2.62 30.43 7.49
C TRP A 65 3.77 29.45 7.67
N PHE A 66 3.56 28.37 8.41
CA PHE A 66 4.58 27.32 8.53
C PHE A 66 4.84 26.64 7.18
N SER A 67 3.80 26.36 6.39
CA SER A 67 3.95 25.81 5.04
C SER A 67 4.80 26.71 4.15
N LEU A 68 4.57 28.03 4.17
CA LEU A 68 5.36 29.01 3.42
C LEU A 68 6.79 29.15 3.96
N CYS A 69 7.01 29.06 5.28
CA CYS A 69 8.36 29.04 5.86
C CYS A 69 9.18 27.86 5.35
N TYR A 70 8.56 26.67 5.18
CA TYR A 70 9.22 25.51 4.58
C TYR A 70 9.58 25.76 3.11
N VAL A 71 8.70 26.40 2.33
CA VAL A 71 9.02 26.83 0.96
C VAL A 71 10.24 27.75 0.93
N LEU A 72 10.25 28.80 1.77
CA LEU A 72 11.36 29.76 1.82
C LEU A 72 12.66 29.10 2.26
N ARG A 73 12.61 28.21 3.26
CA ARG A 73 13.75 27.41 3.70
C ARG A 73 14.32 26.58 2.54
N ASP A 74 13.47 25.87 1.81
CA ASP A 74 13.92 24.96 0.77
C ASP A 74 14.51 25.72 -0.43
N LEU A 75 13.91 26.84 -0.81
CA LEU A 75 14.47 27.74 -1.82
C LEU A 75 15.82 28.34 -1.38
N PHE A 76 15.95 28.71 -0.10
CA PHE A 76 17.21 29.18 0.45
C PHE A 76 18.29 28.09 0.38
N ILE A 77 17.98 26.85 0.78
CA ILE A 77 18.94 25.74 0.71
C ILE A 77 19.32 25.45 -0.74
N VAL A 78 18.35 25.38 -1.66
CA VAL A 78 18.59 25.16 -3.10
C VAL A 78 19.55 26.22 -3.66
N THR A 79 19.29 27.49 -3.38
CA THR A 79 20.13 28.60 -3.87
C THR A 79 21.51 28.59 -3.22
N ALA A 80 21.60 28.27 -1.93
CA ALA A 80 22.87 28.14 -1.22
C ALA A 80 23.73 26.98 -1.75
N LEU A 81 23.12 25.84 -2.07
CA LEU A 81 23.82 24.68 -2.65
C LEU A 81 24.38 25.02 -4.05
N ILE A 82 23.59 25.72 -4.88
CA ILE A 82 24.06 26.20 -6.19
C ILE A 82 25.24 27.16 -6.02
N ALA A 83 25.13 28.13 -5.11
CA ALA A 83 26.20 29.09 -4.84
C ALA A 83 27.47 28.40 -4.33
N ALA A 84 27.34 27.41 -3.45
CA ALA A 84 28.47 26.62 -2.95
C ALA A 84 29.13 25.81 -4.08
N ALA A 85 28.34 25.18 -4.95
CA ALA A 85 28.86 24.41 -6.08
C ALA A 85 29.69 25.28 -7.04
N ILE A 86 29.18 26.48 -7.34
CA ILE A 86 29.88 27.46 -8.19
C ILE A 86 31.14 27.99 -7.48
N HIS A 87 31.06 28.26 -6.18
CA HIS A 87 32.18 28.82 -5.42
C HIS A 87 33.37 27.84 -5.29
N PHE A 88 33.09 26.58 -4.94
CA PHE A 88 34.14 25.58 -4.76
C PHE A 88 34.63 24.98 -6.08
N ASN A 89 33.75 24.84 -7.07
CA ASN A 89 34.00 24.33 -8.42
C ASN A 89 35.09 23.23 -8.49
N ASN A 90 34.93 22.20 -7.66
CA ASN A 90 35.88 21.12 -7.50
C ASN A 90 35.20 19.79 -7.83
N TRP A 91 35.92 18.88 -8.50
CA TRP A 91 35.42 17.56 -8.89
C TRP A 91 34.85 16.74 -7.73
N ILE A 92 35.41 16.88 -6.52
CA ILE A 92 34.92 16.19 -5.32
C ILE A 92 33.58 16.78 -4.84
N PHE A 93 33.37 18.08 -5.05
CA PHE A 93 32.15 18.77 -4.59
C PHE A 93 30.94 18.43 -5.47
N TRP A 94 31.16 18.14 -6.76
CA TRP A 94 30.07 17.87 -7.71
C TRP A 94 29.18 16.66 -7.33
N PRO A 95 29.73 15.47 -6.99
CA PRO A 95 28.90 14.35 -6.52
C PRO A 95 28.09 14.67 -5.26
N ILE A 96 28.70 15.38 -4.30
CA ILE A 96 28.02 15.79 -3.06
C ILE A 96 26.88 16.75 -3.39
N TYR A 97 27.14 17.72 -4.27
CA TYR A 97 26.14 18.65 -4.76
C TYR A 97 25.00 17.93 -5.49
N TRP A 98 25.27 16.99 -6.40
CA TRP A 98 24.22 16.28 -7.14
C TRP A 98 23.25 15.55 -6.20
N ILE A 99 23.80 14.81 -5.23
CA ILE A 99 22.98 14.08 -4.26
C ILE A 99 22.16 15.08 -3.42
N SER A 100 22.82 16.09 -2.84
CA SER A 100 22.16 17.08 -1.97
C SER A 100 21.10 17.88 -2.71
N GLN A 101 21.41 18.35 -3.91
CA GLN A 101 20.53 19.14 -4.76
C GLN A 101 19.35 18.33 -5.26
N GLY A 102 19.58 17.07 -5.68
CA GLY A 102 18.53 16.15 -6.08
C GLY A 102 17.55 15.89 -4.93
N THR A 103 18.04 15.68 -3.71
CA THR A 103 17.20 15.57 -2.51
C THR A 103 16.37 16.82 -2.26
N MET A 104 16.96 18.02 -2.43
CA MET A 104 16.23 19.27 -2.24
C MET A 104 15.18 19.53 -3.33
N PHE A 105 15.41 19.12 -4.59
CA PHE A 105 14.37 19.16 -5.61
C PHE A 105 13.23 18.19 -5.34
N TRP A 106 13.52 17.02 -4.74
CA TRP A 106 12.48 16.14 -4.25
C TRP A 106 11.68 16.79 -3.11
N ALA A 107 12.32 17.55 -2.21
CA ALA A 107 11.60 18.33 -1.20
C ALA A 107 10.64 19.37 -1.81
N LEU A 108 11.06 20.09 -2.87
CA LEU A 108 10.17 20.99 -3.62
C LEU A 108 9.01 20.23 -4.28
N PHE A 109 9.27 19.04 -4.82
CA PHE A 109 8.23 18.17 -5.37
C PHE A 109 7.20 17.80 -4.30
N VAL A 110 7.62 17.41 -3.10
CA VAL A 110 6.75 17.06 -1.97
C VAL A 110 5.88 18.25 -1.54
N LEU A 111 6.45 19.45 -1.43
CA LEU A 111 5.68 20.65 -1.10
C LEU A 111 4.62 20.99 -2.17
N GLY A 112 4.98 20.86 -3.45
CA GLY A 112 4.01 21.02 -4.55
C GLY A 112 2.97 19.90 -4.57
N HIS A 113 3.35 18.69 -4.19
CA HIS A 113 2.45 17.55 -4.03
C HIS A 113 1.40 17.80 -2.94
N ASP A 114 1.81 18.37 -1.80
CA ASP A 114 0.93 18.75 -0.70
C ASP A 114 -0.04 19.88 -1.10
N CYS A 115 0.39 20.76 -2.00
CA CYS A 115 -0.52 21.71 -2.65
C CYS A 115 -1.57 20.99 -3.50
N GLY A 116 -1.19 19.94 -4.23
CA GLY A 116 -2.08 19.10 -5.05
C GLY A 116 -3.15 18.39 -4.22
N HIS A 117 -2.77 17.89 -3.04
CA HIS A 117 -3.68 17.31 -2.04
C HIS A 117 -4.52 18.33 -1.29
N GLY A 118 -4.08 19.58 -1.28
CA GLY A 118 -4.67 20.66 -0.50
C GLY A 118 -4.38 20.55 1.00
N SER A 119 -3.36 19.77 1.41
CA SER A 119 -2.85 19.73 2.79
C SER A 119 -2.00 20.96 3.12
N PHE A 120 -1.43 21.62 2.10
CA PHE A 120 -0.58 22.81 2.27
C PHE A 120 -1.29 23.99 2.94
N SER A 121 -2.54 24.27 2.55
CA SER A 121 -3.37 25.32 3.15
C SER A 121 -4.87 25.07 2.94
N ASN A 122 -5.72 25.83 3.64
CA ASN A 122 -7.17 25.82 3.42
C ASN A 122 -7.62 26.59 2.16
N SER A 123 -6.73 27.36 1.51
CA SER A 123 -7.07 28.13 0.32
C SER A 123 -6.68 27.37 -0.95
N ALA A 124 -7.69 27.01 -1.75
CA ALA A 124 -7.47 26.34 -3.03
C ALA A 124 -6.63 27.19 -4.00
N ILE A 125 -6.82 28.51 -4.00
CA ILE A 125 -6.07 29.44 -4.84
C ILE A 125 -4.60 29.46 -4.41
N LEU A 126 -4.32 29.57 -3.10
CA LEU A 126 -2.95 29.58 -2.58
C LEU A 126 -2.22 28.30 -2.97
N ASN A 127 -2.87 27.14 -2.77
CA ASN A 127 -2.32 25.85 -3.16
C ASN A 127 -2.10 25.77 -4.69
N SER A 128 -3.00 26.30 -5.50
CA SER A 128 -2.81 26.34 -6.95
C SER A 128 -1.63 27.21 -7.37
N VAL A 129 -1.46 28.40 -6.79
CA VAL A 129 -0.36 29.31 -7.13
C VAL A 129 0.99 28.73 -6.68
N VAL A 130 1.09 28.33 -5.41
CA VAL A 130 2.34 27.77 -4.86
C VAL A 130 2.69 26.45 -5.55
N GLY A 131 1.70 25.58 -5.79
CA GLY A 131 1.90 24.32 -6.51
C GLY A 131 2.45 24.52 -7.92
N HIS A 132 1.89 25.45 -8.71
CA HIS A 132 2.45 25.79 -10.03
C HIS A 132 3.89 26.31 -9.90
N PHE A 133 4.15 27.25 -8.99
CA PHE A 133 5.48 27.81 -8.82
C PHE A 133 6.53 26.73 -8.49
N LEU A 134 6.24 25.88 -7.51
CA LEU A 134 7.14 24.83 -7.06
C LEU A 134 7.37 23.76 -8.13
N HIS A 135 6.31 23.20 -8.71
CA HIS A 135 6.45 22.14 -9.71
C HIS A 135 7.03 22.66 -11.04
N SER A 136 6.68 23.87 -11.48
CA SER A 136 7.30 24.46 -12.68
C SER A 136 8.80 24.68 -12.50
N SER A 137 9.28 25.03 -11.29
CA SER A 137 10.72 25.19 -11.03
C SER A 137 11.55 23.92 -11.22
N ILE A 138 10.90 22.75 -11.14
CA ILE A 138 11.51 21.43 -11.35
C ILE A 138 10.97 20.72 -12.61
N LEU A 139 10.38 21.48 -13.54
CA LEU A 139 9.86 21.00 -14.83
C LEU A 139 8.73 19.96 -14.73
N VAL A 140 7.98 19.99 -13.63
CA VAL A 140 6.78 19.16 -13.45
C VAL A 140 5.54 19.99 -13.83
N PRO A 141 4.70 19.53 -14.78
CA PRO A 141 3.49 20.25 -15.18
C PRO A 141 2.40 20.10 -14.11
N TYR A 142 2.35 21.03 -13.15
CA TYR A 142 1.49 20.93 -11.96
C TYR A 142 0.02 20.59 -12.25
N HIS A 143 -0.59 21.23 -13.24
CA HIS A 143 -2.02 21.03 -13.50
C HIS A 143 -2.33 19.60 -13.94
N GLY A 144 -1.59 19.07 -14.92
CA GLY A 144 -1.74 17.71 -15.39
C GLY A 144 -1.37 16.70 -14.30
N TRP A 145 -0.22 16.92 -13.66
CA TRP A 145 0.27 16.08 -12.57
C TRP A 145 -0.75 15.99 -11.42
N ARG A 146 -1.35 17.11 -10.98
CA ARG A 146 -2.36 17.13 -9.91
C ARG A 146 -3.56 16.22 -10.20
N ILE A 147 -4.04 16.25 -11.45
CA ILE A 147 -5.21 15.47 -11.87
C ILE A 147 -4.86 14.00 -11.91
N SER A 148 -3.75 13.68 -12.59
CA SER A 148 -3.25 12.32 -12.74
C SER A 148 -2.96 11.70 -11.36
N HIS A 149 -2.22 12.42 -10.52
CA HIS A 149 -1.88 12.01 -9.17
C HIS A 149 -3.09 11.75 -8.26
N ARG A 150 -4.18 12.51 -8.43
CA ARG A 150 -5.44 12.23 -7.73
C ARG A 150 -6.05 10.90 -8.18
N THR A 151 -6.03 10.62 -9.48
CA THR A 151 -6.48 9.34 -10.05
C THR A 151 -5.62 8.19 -9.52
N HIS A 152 -4.31 8.36 -9.49
CA HIS A 152 -3.38 7.41 -8.89
C HIS A 152 -3.74 7.08 -7.44
N HIS A 153 -3.96 8.09 -6.57
CA HIS A 153 -4.34 7.83 -5.18
C HIS A 153 -5.72 7.17 -5.00
N GLN A 154 -6.64 7.39 -5.93
CA GLN A 154 -7.95 6.73 -5.90
C GLN A 154 -7.87 5.26 -6.33
N ASN A 155 -6.91 4.92 -7.18
CA ASN A 155 -6.77 3.61 -7.80
C ASN A 155 -5.45 2.92 -7.44
N HIS A 156 -4.73 3.36 -6.41
CA HIS A 156 -3.36 2.92 -6.13
C HIS A 156 -3.30 1.40 -5.98
N GLY A 157 -2.48 0.74 -6.79
CA GLY A 157 -2.36 -0.72 -6.81
C GLY A 157 -3.49 -1.46 -7.55
N HIS A 158 -4.41 -0.74 -8.19
CA HIS A 158 -5.41 -1.33 -9.09
C HIS A 158 -4.80 -1.54 -10.48
N VAL A 159 -4.57 -2.80 -10.83
CA VAL A 159 -3.97 -3.27 -12.10
C VAL A 159 -4.40 -2.47 -13.33
N GLU A 160 -5.71 -2.25 -13.53
CA GLU A 160 -6.19 -1.61 -14.76
C GLU A 160 -6.40 -0.09 -14.67
N LYS A 161 -6.51 0.46 -13.46
CA LYS A 161 -7.01 1.83 -13.23
C LYS A 161 -5.96 2.76 -12.62
N ASP A 162 -4.87 2.19 -12.12
CA ASP A 162 -3.70 2.94 -11.71
C ASP A 162 -2.93 3.36 -12.96
N GLU A 163 -2.98 4.64 -13.30
CA GLU A 163 -2.28 5.22 -14.45
C GLU A 163 -0.75 5.01 -14.41
N SER A 164 -0.18 4.79 -13.22
CA SER A 164 1.24 4.53 -13.04
C SER A 164 1.61 3.06 -13.27
N TRP A 165 0.63 2.16 -13.26
CA TRP A 165 0.86 0.74 -13.44
C TRP A 165 0.87 0.39 -14.93
N VAL A 166 2.08 0.22 -15.45
CA VAL A 166 2.33 -0.36 -16.77
C VAL A 166 3.10 -1.66 -16.51
N PRO A 167 2.49 -2.84 -16.71
CA PRO A 167 3.23 -4.08 -16.53
C PRO A 167 4.39 -4.09 -17.51
N ILE A 168 5.55 -4.43 -16.95
CA ILE A 168 6.90 -4.50 -17.51
C ILE A 168 6.94 -4.65 -19.06
N PHE A 169 7.83 -3.89 -19.69
CA PHE A 169 8.14 -3.87 -21.13
C PHE A 169 7.96 -5.24 -21.81
N ILE A 170 7.16 -5.29 -22.88
CA ILE A 170 6.80 -6.49 -23.65
C ILE A 170 8.02 -7.38 -23.93
N MET A 171 9.20 -6.82 -24.21
CA MET A 171 10.42 -7.58 -24.47
C MET A 171 10.95 -8.37 -23.26
N TRP A 172 10.74 -7.91 -22.03
CA TRP A 172 11.13 -8.63 -20.80
C TRP A 172 10.12 -9.74 -20.48
N LEU A 173 8.82 -9.47 -20.71
CA LEU A 173 7.76 -10.45 -20.63
C LEU A 173 7.96 -11.56 -21.69
N ASP A 174 8.32 -11.20 -22.91
CA ASP A 174 8.67 -12.13 -24.00
C ASP A 174 9.92 -12.93 -23.65
N PHE A 175 10.95 -12.29 -23.09
CA PHE A 175 12.18 -12.97 -22.67
C PHE A 175 11.93 -13.99 -21.55
N VAL A 176 11.19 -13.60 -20.50
CA VAL A 176 10.84 -14.53 -19.41
C VAL A 176 9.92 -15.63 -19.89
N THR A 177 8.96 -15.32 -20.76
CA THR A 177 8.06 -16.32 -21.36
C THR A 177 8.84 -17.31 -22.25
N TYR A 178 9.79 -16.82 -23.05
CA TYR A 178 10.70 -17.65 -23.85
C TYR A 178 11.53 -18.57 -22.96
N MET A 179 12.15 -18.03 -21.90
CA MET A 179 12.88 -18.80 -20.90
C MET A 179 11.99 -19.80 -20.16
N HIS A 180 10.71 -19.50 -19.94
CA HIS A 180 9.76 -20.42 -19.30
C HIS A 180 9.39 -21.59 -20.20
N HIS A 181 9.19 -21.34 -21.49
CA HIS A 181 8.80 -22.37 -22.46
C HIS A 181 9.97 -23.21 -22.97
N HIS A 182 11.22 -22.70 -22.89
CA HIS A 182 12.40 -23.39 -23.40
C HIS A 182 13.45 -23.74 -22.33
N GLY A 183 13.30 -23.26 -21.09
CA GLY A 183 14.36 -23.32 -20.08
C GLY A 183 14.19 -24.35 -18.97
N TYR A 184 12.99 -24.83 -18.62
CA TYR A 184 12.83 -25.76 -17.49
C TYR A 184 11.66 -26.73 -17.62
N ASN A 185 11.94 -28.03 -17.43
CA ASN A 185 10.95 -29.12 -17.34
C ASN A 185 10.23 -29.20 -15.97
N GLN A 186 10.30 -28.18 -15.13
CA GLN A 186 9.70 -28.19 -13.79
C GLN A 186 8.65 -27.09 -13.63
N LYS A 187 7.41 -27.50 -13.34
CA LYS A 187 6.29 -26.61 -13.00
C LYS A 187 6.58 -25.88 -11.68
N LEU A 188 6.45 -24.55 -11.68
CA LEU A 188 6.53 -23.74 -10.47
C LEU A 188 5.25 -23.89 -9.62
N PRO A 189 5.35 -24.03 -8.29
CA PRO A 189 4.21 -24.35 -7.42
C PRO A 189 3.14 -23.25 -7.29
N TRP A 190 3.41 -22.00 -7.69
CA TRP A 190 2.48 -20.86 -7.54
C TRP A 190 1.71 -20.49 -8.81
N TYR A 191 1.93 -21.18 -9.94
CA TYR A 191 1.17 -20.91 -11.16
C TYR A 191 -0.21 -21.58 -11.10
N ARG A 192 -1.25 -20.83 -10.72
CA ARG A 192 -2.64 -21.30 -10.87
C ARG A 192 -3.04 -21.19 -12.35
N GLY A 193 -2.88 -22.29 -13.07
CA GLY A 193 -3.54 -22.46 -14.37
C GLY A 193 -5.06 -22.42 -14.21
N ASN A 194 -5.74 -21.87 -15.21
CA ASN A 194 -7.20 -21.77 -15.25
C ASN A 194 -7.84 -23.15 -15.06
N VAL A 195 -8.58 -23.29 -13.97
CA VAL A 195 -9.53 -24.39 -13.79
C VAL A 195 -10.78 -24.01 -14.61
N ARG A 196 -11.12 -24.86 -15.57
CA ARG A 196 -12.36 -24.77 -16.35
C ARG A 196 -13.58 -25.01 -15.46
#